data_AF-A0A839DUV9-F1
#
_entry.id   AF-A0A839DUV9-F1
#
_cell.length_a   1.000
_cell.length_b   1.000
_cell.length_c   1.000
_cell.angle_alpha   90.00
_cell.angle_beta   90.00
_cell.angle_gamma   90.00
#
_symmetry.space_group_name_H-M   'P 1'
#
loop_
_entity.id
_entity.type
_entity.pdbx_description
1 polymer ?
#
loop_
_entity_poly.entity_id
_entity_poly.type
_entity_poly.pdbx_seq_one_letter_code
_entity_poly.pdbx_strand_id
1 'polypeptide(L)'
;MGGIPNDSVLSHEDWEDLVIAAESAGRQSARELAQRCTAWELGRTGQVWVQVQPADSPVASWLYSTGRSIRDDQGALVSISLSPHDFPSASAPVAKARSLLVRRAYAEAYCNVLIQEAGVIAEVLTLPDQAPPRDPETARRKEHP
;
A
#
# COMPACT_ATOMS: atom_id res chain seq x y z
N MET A 1 38.90 -24.66 -3.53
CA MET A 1 37.84 -24.76 -2.51
C MET A 1 36.83 -23.66 -2.83
N GLY A 2 35.67 -24.03 -3.37
CA GLY A 2 34.58 -23.08 -3.61
C GLY A 2 33.81 -22.90 -2.31
N GLY A 3 33.87 -21.69 -1.73
CA GLY A 3 32.98 -21.31 -0.64
C GLY A 3 31.60 -21.05 -1.22
N ILE A 4 30.60 -21.76 -0.71
CA ILE A 4 29.18 -21.49 -0.98
C ILE A 4 28.93 -20.06 -0.48
N PRO A 5 28.35 -19.15 -1.28
CA PRO A 5 27.97 -17.84 -0.78
C PRO A 5 26.97 -18.04 0.35
N ASN A 6 27.25 -17.43 1.50
CA ASN A 6 26.37 -17.38 2.64
C ASN A 6 25.04 -16.79 2.14
N ASP A 7 23.98 -17.61 2.09
CA ASP A 7 22.60 -17.17 1.94
C ASP A 7 22.31 -16.31 3.17
N SER A 8 22.66 -15.02 3.09
CA SER A 8 22.45 -14.06 4.17
C SER A 8 20.96 -13.81 4.25
N VAL A 9 20.25 -14.66 5.01
CA VAL A 9 18.92 -14.37 5.52
C VAL A 9 19.06 -13.06 6.29
N LEU A 10 18.50 -11.99 5.73
CA LEU A 10 18.47 -10.67 6.37
C LEU A 10 17.95 -10.83 7.81
N SER A 11 18.58 -10.11 8.74
CA SER A 11 18.17 -10.10 10.13
C SER A 11 16.80 -9.44 10.30
N HIS A 12 16.18 -9.57 11.47
CA HIS A 12 14.88 -8.93 11.72
C HIS A 12 14.93 -7.41 11.54
N GLU A 13 16.03 -6.77 11.95
CA GLU A 13 16.27 -5.33 11.81
C GLU A 13 16.43 -4.94 10.34
N ASP A 14 17.14 -5.76 9.54
CA ASP A 14 17.31 -5.51 8.11
C ASP A 14 15.97 -5.54 7.34
N TRP A 15 15.05 -6.43 7.72
CA TRP A 15 13.70 -6.47 7.14
C TRP A 15 12.86 -5.26 7.53
N GLU A 16 13.00 -4.80 8.77
CA GLU A 16 12.33 -3.59 9.23
C GLU A 16 12.82 -2.37 8.46
N ASP A 17 14.14 -2.20 8.34
CA ASP A 17 14.76 -1.11 7.60
C ASP A 17 14.36 -1.13 6.12
N LEU A 18 14.32 -2.31 5.49
CA LEU A 18 13.85 -2.45 4.12
C LEU A 18 12.40 -1.98 3.96
N VAL A 19 11.50 -2.40 4.86
CA VAL A 19 10.10 -2.00 4.79
C VAL A 19 9.93 -0.51 5.08
N ILE A 20 10.71 0.07 6.00
CA ILE A 20 10.74 1.52 6.24
C ILE A 20 11.21 2.27 4.98
N ALA A 21 12.22 1.75 4.29
CA ALA A 21 12.71 2.32 3.02
C ALA A 21 11.61 2.27 1.94
N ALA A 22 10.95 1.13 1.79
CA ALA A 22 9.84 0.95 0.83
C ALA A 22 8.67 1.89 1.14
N GLU A 23 8.28 2.02 2.41
CA GLU A 23 7.24 2.97 2.83
C GLU A 23 7.64 4.43 2.57
N SER A 24 8.91 4.76 2.80
CA SER A 24 9.42 6.12 2.59
C SER A 24 9.43 6.49 1.10
N ALA A 25 9.85 5.55 0.23
CA ALA A 25 9.74 5.69 -1.21
C ALA A 25 8.28 5.86 -1.66
N GLY A 26 7.37 5.05 -1.10
CA GLY A 26 5.93 5.17 -1.32
C GLY A 26 5.39 6.55 -0.93
N ARG A 27 5.69 7.02 0.29
CA ARG A 27 5.25 8.34 0.79
C ARG A 27 5.76 9.46 -0.10
N GLN A 28 7.02 9.39 -0.54
CA GLN A 28 7.61 10.41 -1.40
C GLN A 28 6.91 10.46 -2.76
N SER A 29 6.74 9.32 -3.43
CA SER A 29 6.05 9.26 -4.73
C SER A 29 4.61 9.76 -4.66
N ALA A 30 3.87 9.36 -3.62
CA ALA A 30 2.52 9.84 -3.36
C ALA A 30 2.48 11.37 -3.17
N ARG A 31 3.42 11.94 -2.42
CA ARG A 31 3.53 13.39 -2.19
C ARG A 31 3.81 14.15 -3.47
N GLU A 32 4.74 13.68 -4.29
CA GLU A 32 5.09 14.32 -5.55
C GLU A 32 3.91 14.36 -6.52
N LEU A 33 3.20 13.24 -6.67
CA LEU A 33 1.98 13.20 -7.49
C LEU A 33 0.90 14.14 -6.91
N ALA A 34 0.68 14.06 -5.60
CA ALA A 34 -0.27 14.90 -4.90
C ALA A 34 0.05 16.39 -5.04
N GLN A 35 1.32 16.80 -5.11
CA GLN A 35 1.70 18.21 -5.27
C GLN A 35 1.45 18.71 -6.69
N ARG A 36 1.67 17.86 -7.71
CA ARG A 36 1.55 18.23 -9.12
C ARG A 36 0.11 18.31 -9.64
N CYS A 37 -0.81 17.60 -9.00
CA CYS A 37 -2.20 17.51 -9.44
C CYS A 37 -3.17 18.26 -8.51
N THR A 38 -4.24 18.77 -9.09
CA THR A 38 -5.40 19.31 -8.38
C THR A 38 -6.23 18.18 -7.76
N ALA A 39 -7.07 18.52 -6.77
CA ALA A 39 -7.97 17.56 -6.15
C ALA A 39 -9.00 16.99 -7.15
N TRP A 40 -9.40 17.79 -8.13
CA TRP A 40 -10.36 17.40 -9.16
C TRP A 40 -9.77 16.32 -10.09
N GLU A 41 -8.52 16.47 -10.53
CA GLU A 41 -7.81 15.47 -11.34
C GLU A 41 -7.62 14.13 -10.58
N LEU A 42 -7.59 14.20 -9.25
CA LEU A 42 -7.38 13.07 -8.34
C LEU A 42 -8.68 12.49 -7.77
N GLY A 43 -9.85 12.89 -8.29
CA GLY A 43 -11.15 12.65 -7.66
C GLY A 43 -11.61 11.19 -7.54
N ARG A 44 -10.97 10.24 -8.25
CA ARG A 44 -11.33 8.81 -8.16
C ARG A 44 -10.84 8.22 -6.84
N THR A 45 -11.73 7.60 -6.06
CA THR A 45 -11.38 6.84 -4.85
C THR A 45 -11.32 5.34 -5.14
N GLY A 46 -10.67 4.61 -4.24
CA GLY A 46 -10.57 3.15 -4.32
C GLY A 46 -9.56 2.61 -3.32
N GLN A 47 -9.45 1.28 -3.29
CA GLN A 47 -8.51 0.58 -2.43
C GLN A 47 -7.33 0.07 -3.26
N VAL A 48 -6.14 0.19 -2.70
CA VAL A 48 -4.91 -0.34 -3.30
C VAL A 48 -4.25 -1.24 -2.28
N TRP A 49 -3.85 -2.41 -2.75
CA TRP A 49 -3.12 -3.40 -1.99
C TRP A 49 -1.83 -3.73 -2.73
N VAL A 50 -0.84 -4.19 -1.99
CA VAL A 50 0.37 -4.79 -2.54
C VAL A 50 0.35 -6.27 -2.18
N GLN A 51 0.51 -7.14 -3.18
CA GLN A 51 0.69 -8.57 -2.99
C GLN A 51 2.17 -8.91 -3.14
N VAL A 52 2.77 -9.48 -2.09
CA VAL A 52 4.18 -9.90 -2.06
C VAL A 52 4.24 -11.42 -2.15
N GLN A 53 4.87 -11.95 -3.19
CA GLN A 53 5.00 -13.37 -3.48
C GLN A 53 6.49 -13.79 -3.57
N PRO A 54 6.81 -15.06 -3.31
CA PRO A 54 5.90 -16.12 -2.87
C PRO A 54 5.56 -16.03 -1.36
N ALA A 55 4.50 -16.70 -0.95
CA ALA A 55 4.01 -16.71 0.44
C ALA A 55 5.02 -17.25 1.47
N ASP A 56 5.97 -18.07 1.03
CA ASP A 56 7.06 -18.63 1.85
C ASP A 56 8.32 -17.78 1.83
N SER A 57 8.33 -16.63 1.13
CA SER A 57 9.48 -15.73 1.15
C SER A 57 9.74 -15.18 2.57
N PRO A 58 11.00 -14.90 2.93
CA PRO A 58 11.34 -14.34 4.24
C PRO A 58 10.63 -13.02 4.55
N VAL A 59 10.50 -12.13 3.56
CA VAL A 59 9.78 -10.86 3.71
C VAL A 59 8.28 -11.07 3.91
N ALA A 60 7.63 -12.00 3.19
CA ALA A 60 6.22 -12.33 3.41
C ALA A 60 6.01 -12.87 4.82
N SER A 61 6.89 -13.78 5.27
CA SER A 61 6.88 -14.32 6.63
C SER A 61 7.04 -13.23 7.69
N TRP A 62 7.96 -12.30 7.47
CA TRP A 62 8.19 -11.16 8.37
C TRP A 62 6.95 -10.23 8.41
N LEU A 63 6.38 -9.88 7.27
CA LEU A 63 5.17 -9.06 7.15
C LEU A 63 3.97 -9.68 7.87
N TYR A 64 3.87 -11.02 7.90
CA TYR A 64 2.86 -11.71 8.71
C TYR A 64 3.15 -11.62 10.20
N SER A 65 4.38 -11.94 10.60
CA SER A 65 4.75 -11.97 12.02
C SER A 65 4.59 -10.62 12.73
N THR A 66 4.69 -9.52 11.97
CA THR A 66 4.55 -8.15 12.47
C THR A 66 3.13 -7.59 12.34
N GLY A 67 2.19 -8.37 11.80
CA GLY A 67 0.80 -7.92 11.57
C GLY A 67 0.65 -6.83 10.51
N ARG A 68 1.66 -6.64 9.66
CA ARG A 68 1.68 -5.62 8.59
C ARG A 68 0.98 -6.08 7.31
N SER A 69 0.57 -7.35 7.25
CA SER A 69 -0.11 -7.93 6.10
C SER A 69 -1.17 -8.96 6.51
N ILE A 70 -2.08 -9.25 5.58
CA ILE A 70 -3.02 -10.37 5.65
C ILE A 70 -2.48 -11.51 4.81
N ARG A 71 -2.65 -12.75 5.28
CA ARG A 71 -2.27 -13.95 4.53
C ARG A 71 -3.29 -14.26 3.45
N ASP A 72 -2.77 -14.53 2.25
CA ASP A 72 -3.50 -14.97 1.06
C ASP A 72 -2.78 -16.20 0.48
N ASP A 73 -3.46 -16.94 -0.39
CA ASP A 73 -2.95 -18.20 -0.96
C ASP A 73 -1.67 -18.00 -1.78
N GLN A 74 -1.49 -16.82 -2.37
CA GLN A 74 -0.33 -16.51 -3.20
C GLN A 74 0.79 -15.79 -2.45
N GLY A 75 0.49 -15.08 -1.35
CA GLY A 75 1.43 -14.14 -0.78
C GLY A 75 0.91 -13.27 0.35
N ALA A 76 1.74 -12.31 0.79
CA ALA A 76 1.38 -11.34 1.81
C ALA A 76 0.66 -10.15 1.18
N LEU A 77 -0.54 -9.84 1.68
CA LEU A 77 -1.34 -8.70 1.23
C LEU A 77 -1.18 -7.52 2.17
N VAL A 78 -0.54 -6.45 1.70
CA VAL A 78 -0.32 -5.19 2.42
C VAL A 78 -1.33 -4.15 1.96
N SER A 79 -2.12 -3.62 2.89
CA SER A 79 -3.09 -2.55 2.59
C SER A 79 -2.42 -1.19 2.54
N ILE A 80 -2.63 -0.43 1.46
CA ILE A 80 -2.07 0.92 1.32
C ILE A 80 -3.08 1.95 1.83
N SER A 81 -2.75 2.52 2.99
CA SER A 81 -3.54 3.58 3.63
C SER A 81 -2.68 4.81 3.85
N LEU A 82 -3.08 5.93 3.24
CA LEU A 82 -2.41 7.22 3.37
C LEU A 82 -3.22 8.13 4.28
N SER A 83 -2.52 8.83 5.16
CA SER A 83 -3.10 9.81 6.07
C SER A 83 -3.15 11.19 5.41
N PRO A 84 -4.18 12.02 5.66
CA PRO A 84 -4.15 13.42 5.26
C PRO A 84 -2.91 14.16 5.78
N HIS A 85 -2.34 13.72 6.91
CA HIS A 85 -1.11 14.27 7.48
C HIS A 85 0.14 14.01 6.62
N ASP A 86 0.09 13.06 5.68
CA ASP A 86 1.16 12.84 4.71
C ASP A 86 1.25 13.97 3.68
N PHE A 87 0.28 14.89 3.62
CA PHE A 87 0.18 15.94 2.60
C PHE A 87 0.02 17.38 3.16
N PRO A 88 0.94 17.86 4.02
CA PRO A 88 0.77 19.12 4.76
C PRO A 88 0.72 20.39 3.90
N SER A 89 1.21 20.34 2.66
CA SER A 89 1.25 21.51 1.74
C SER A 89 0.19 21.49 0.65
N ALA A 90 -0.73 20.52 0.67
CA ALA A 90 -1.74 20.40 -0.37
C ALA A 90 -3.01 21.18 -0.01
N SER A 91 -3.66 21.79 -1.02
CA SER A 91 -4.94 22.49 -0.85
C SER A 91 -6.13 21.58 -0.48
N ALA A 92 -5.99 20.25 -0.63
CA ALA A 92 -7.04 19.27 -0.37
C ALA A 92 -6.45 17.93 0.12
N PRO A 93 -5.86 17.89 1.32
CA PRO A 93 -5.10 16.72 1.79
C PRO A 93 -5.97 15.47 1.95
N VAL A 94 -7.21 15.62 2.41
CA VAL A 94 -8.15 14.49 2.57
C VAL A 94 -8.52 13.87 1.22
N ALA A 95 -8.84 14.70 0.21
CA ALA A 95 -9.16 14.20 -1.12
C ALA A 95 -7.97 13.48 -1.76
N LYS A 96 -6.76 14.01 -1.58
CA LYS A 96 -5.52 13.43 -2.10
C LYS A 96 -5.15 12.12 -1.42
N ALA A 97 -5.28 12.02 -0.09
CA ALA A 97 -5.07 10.78 0.66
C ALA A 97 -6.04 9.65 0.26
N ARG A 98 -7.25 10.00 -0.15
CA ARG A 98 -8.27 9.06 -0.63
C ARG A 98 -8.16 8.73 -2.13
N SER A 99 -7.32 9.46 -2.85
CA SER A 99 -7.19 9.29 -4.30
C SER A 99 -6.57 7.94 -4.64
N LEU A 100 -7.23 7.22 -5.55
CA LEU A 100 -6.75 5.95 -6.07
C LEU A 100 -5.37 6.09 -6.74
N LEU A 101 -5.17 7.16 -7.51
CA LEU A 101 -3.91 7.39 -8.22
C LEU A 101 -2.76 7.67 -7.23
N VAL A 102 -3.02 8.41 -6.15
CA VAL A 102 -2.03 8.70 -5.11
C VAL A 102 -1.65 7.43 -4.36
N ARG A 103 -2.62 6.60 -3.99
CA ARG A 103 -2.37 5.28 -3.37
C ARG A 103 -1.64 4.32 -4.30
N ARG A 104 -1.92 4.38 -5.60
CA ARG A 104 -1.24 3.57 -6.60
C ARG A 104 0.21 4.00 -6.77
N ALA A 105 0.50 5.31 -6.84
CA ALA A 105 1.86 5.82 -6.91
C ALA A 105 2.69 5.38 -5.69
N TYR A 106 2.09 5.42 -4.50
CA TYR A 106 2.69 4.84 -3.30
C TYR A 106 3.03 3.36 -3.50
N ALA A 107 2.04 2.56 -3.91
CA ALA A 107 2.16 1.12 -4.02
C ALA A 107 3.23 0.71 -5.04
N GLU A 108 3.29 1.40 -6.18
CA GLU A 108 4.30 1.14 -7.23
C GLU A 108 5.71 1.41 -6.73
N ALA A 109 5.95 2.53 -6.04
CA ALA A 109 7.26 2.83 -5.45
C ALA A 109 7.63 1.86 -4.32
N TYR A 110 6.66 1.46 -3.50
CA TYR A 110 6.84 0.45 -2.46
C TYR A 110 7.24 -0.91 -3.07
N CYS A 111 6.51 -1.37 -4.10
CA CYS A 111 6.82 -2.61 -4.82
C CYS A 111 8.22 -2.58 -5.42
N ASN A 112 8.62 -1.47 -6.04
CA ASN A 112 9.94 -1.36 -6.67
C ASN A 112 11.08 -1.62 -5.67
N VAL A 113 10.99 -1.06 -4.46
CA VAL A 113 11.99 -1.31 -3.41
C VAL A 113 12.01 -2.79 -3.00
N LEU A 114 10.84 -3.40 -2.77
CA LEU A 114 10.79 -4.82 -2.40
C LEU A 114 11.33 -5.74 -3.50
N ILE A 115 11.00 -5.47 -4.76
CA ILE A 115 11.50 -6.25 -5.90
C ILE A 115 13.02 -6.15 -6.00
N GLN A 116 13.56 -4.93 -5.88
CA GLN A 116 15.00 -4.67 -6.05
C GLN A 116 15.84 -5.23 -4.91
N GLU A 117 15.38 -5.07 -3.67
CA GLU A 117 16.19 -5.34 -2.48
C GLU A 117 15.89 -6.71 -1.85
N ALA A 118 14.67 -7.24 -1.98
CA ALA A 118 14.29 -8.55 -1.44
C ALA A 118 14.21 -9.66 -2.50
N GLY A 119 14.32 -9.33 -3.80
CA GLY A 119 14.25 -10.32 -4.88
C GLY A 119 12.90 -11.04 -4.98
N VAL A 120 11.83 -10.41 -4.50
CA VAL A 120 10.47 -10.95 -4.50
C VAL A 120 9.66 -10.43 -5.69
N ILE A 121 8.52 -11.08 -5.94
CA ILE A 121 7.49 -10.54 -6.83
C ILE A 121 6.57 -9.66 -5.97
N ALA A 122 6.39 -8.40 -6.33
CA ALA A 122 5.47 -7.49 -5.66
C ALA A 122 4.53 -6.82 -6.67
N GLU A 123 3.23 -7.06 -6.54
CA GLU A 123 2.23 -6.58 -7.49
C GLU A 123 1.22 -5.63 -6.84
N VAL A 124 0.78 -4.64 -7.60
CA VAL A 124 -0.23 -3.68 -7.15
C VAL A 124 -1.62 -4.17 -7.54
N LEU A 125 -2.44 -4.47 -6.54
CA LEU A 125 -3.85 -4.85 -6.71
C LEU A 125 -4.73 -3.63 -6.46
N THR A 126 -5.62 -3.34 -7.41
CA THR A 126 -6.61 -2.27 -7.29
C THR A 126 -7.99 -2.88 -7.13
N LEU A 127 -8.64 -2.55 -6.02
CA LEU A 127 -10.02 -2.97 -5.76
C LEU A 127 -10.95 -1.74 -5.83
N PRO A 128 -12.15 -1.88 -6.40
CA PRO A 128 -13.16 -0.85 -6.31
C PRO A 128 -13.44 -0.57 -4.83
N ASP A 129 -13.70 0.71 -4.50
CA ASP A 129 -14.16 1.09 -3.17
C ASP A 129 -15.43 0.29 -2.90
N GLN A 130 -15.38 -0.73 -2.02
CA GLN A 130 -16.62 -1.35 -1.58
C GLN A 130 -17.38 -0.24 -0.86
N ALA A 131 -18.47 0.23 -1.48
CA ALA A 131 -19.36 1.14 -0.81
C ALA A 131 -19.67 0.53 0.56
N PRO A 132 -19.58 1.30 1.68
CA PRO A 132 -20.05 0.77 2.95
C PRO A 132 -21.47 0.25 2.72
N PRO A 133 -21.86 -0.91 3.30
CA PRO A 133 -23.20 -1.40 3.15
C PRO A 133 -24.15 -0.24 3.45
N ARG A 134 -24.88 0.23 2.44
CA ARG A 134 -25.90 1.25 2.64
C ARG A 134 -26.89 0.60 3.58
N ASP A 135 -26.95 1.10 4.80
CA ASP A 135 -27.95 0.71 5.77
C ASP A 135 -29.33 0.86 5.09
N PRO A 136 -30.09 -0.22 4.87
CA PRO A 136 -31.38 -0.14 4.17
C PRO A 136 -32.40 0.67 4.97
N GLU A 137 -32.11 1.02 6.23
CA GLU A 137 -33.02 1.74 7.10
C GLU A 137 -33.11 3.25 6.79
N THR A 138 -32.09 3.85 6.17
CA THR A 138 -32.13 5.31 5.87
C THR A 138 -32.90 5.65 4.59
N ALA A 139 -33.17 4.68 3.72
CA ALA A 139 -33.95 4.88 2.49
C ALA A 139 -35.47 4.97 2.75
N ARG A 140 -35.98 4.49 3.89
CA ARG A 140 -37.42 4.48 4.20
C ARG A 140 -37.94 5.71 4.95
N ARG A 141 -37.09 6.67 5.35
CA ARG A 141 -37.53 7.88 6.07
C ARG A 141 -37.77 9.12 5.20
N LYS A 142 -37.70 9.00 3.88
CA LYS A 142 -37.98 10.14 2.95
C LYS A 142 -39.19 9.95 2.04
N GLU A 143 -40.04 8.97 2.32
CA GLU A 143 -41.32 8.84 1.63
C GLU A 143 -42.45 8.63 2.65
N HIS A 144 -42.89 9.71 3.29
CA HIS A 144 -44.32 10.01 3.39
C HIS A 144 -44.54 11.46 3.87
N PRO A 145 -45.51 12.18 3.25
CA PRO A 145 -45.92 13.54 3.61
C PRO A 145 -46.69 13.61 4.93
#